data_AF-A0AAD3T2K5-F1
#
_entry.id   AF-A0AAD3T2K5-F1
#
_cell.length_a   1.000
_cell.length_b   1.000
_cell.length_c   1.000
_cell.angle_alpha   90.00
_cell.angle_beta   90.00
_cell.angle_gamma   90.00
#
_symmetry.space_group_name_H-M   'P 1'
#
loop_
_entity.id
_entity.type
_entity.pdbx_description
1 polymer ?
#
loop_
_entity_poly.entity_id
_entity_poly.type
_entity_poly.pdbx_seq_one_letter_code
_entity_poly.pdbx_strand_id
1 'polypeptide(L)'
;MSITLASMSVGHALIASGVPGSLYAGTIVAGIFYGSQLSLMPTIASEIFGVVNMGTIFNTITAAGPVGSYVLSVLVVGYIYDKEASGEGNTCTGVRCFMLSFIIMAGVTLAGSLVAVCLYLRTKSFYERVILRRLRQSSSQ
;
A
#
# COMPACT_ATOMS: atom_id res chain seq x y z
N MET A 1 -3.98 -6.57 4.82
CA MET A 1 -3.02 -5.98 3.87
C MET A 1 -3.48 -6.04 2.43
N SER A 2 -3.82 -7.20 1.84
CA SER A 2 -4.21 -7.25 0.42
C SER A 2 -5.49 -6.46 0.12
N ILE A 3 -6.53 -6.57 0.96
CA ILE A 3 -7.79 -5.83 0.80
C ILE A 3 -7.58 -4.32 0.87
N THR A 4 -6.79 -3.86 1.85
CA THR A 4 -6.50 -2.44 2.07
C THR A 4 -5.65 -1.85 0.94
N LEU A 5 -4.76 -2.64 0.33
CA LEU A 5 -3.97 -2.22 -0.84
C LEU A 5 -4.83 -2.16 -2.11
N ALA A 6 -5.74 -3.12 -2.30
CA ALA A 6 -6.66 -3.13 -3.43
C ALA A 6 -7.66 -1.96 -3.39
N SER A 7 -8.21 -1.64 -2.21
CA SER A 7 -9.07 -0.47 -2.08
C SER A 7 -8.29 0.84 -2.26
N MET A 8 -7.04 0.88 -1.80
CA MET A 8 -6.15 2.02 -2.04
C MET A 8 -5.83 2.19 -3.54
N SER A 9 -5.61 1.11 -4.29
CA SER A 9 -5.42 1.20 -5.75
C SER A 9 -6.66 1.74 -6.46
N VAL A 10 -7.86 1.37 -6.00
CA VAL A 10 -9.12 1.95 -6.50
C VAL A 10 -9.20 3.45 -6.20
N GLY A 11 -8.79 3.88 -5.00
CA GLY A 11 -8.69 5.30 -4.64
C GLY A 11 -7.77 6.09 -5.58
N HIS A 12 -6.60 5.55 -5.92
CA HIS A 12 -5.67 6.19 -6.86
C HIS A 12 -6.21 6.22 -8.29
N ALA A 13 -6.88 5.15 -8.74
CA ALA A 13 -7.53 5.10 -10.06
C ALA A 13 -8.70 6.09 -10.16
N LEU A 14 -9.47 6.27 -9.08
CA LEU A 14 -10.53 7.28 -9.01
C LEU A 14 -9.96 8.69 -9.17
N ILE A 15 -8.85 9.00 -8.49
CA ILE A 15 -8.20 10.31 -8.64
C ILE A 15 -7.70 10.50 -10.07
N ALA A 16 -7.13 9.46 -10.69
CA ALA A 16 -6.66 9.50 -12.07
C ALA A 16 -7.80 9.74 -13.10
N SER A 17 -9.03 9.33 -12.80
CA SER A 17 -10.18 9.49 -13.73
C SER A 17 -10.58 10.95 -13.99
N GLY A 18 -10.15 11.89 -13.15
CA GLY A 18 -10.31 13.32 -13.42
C GLY A 18 -11.73 13.87 -13.37
N VAL A 19 -12.73 13.08 -12.99
CA VAL A 19 -14.12 13.55 -12.91
C VAL A 19 -14.31 14.53 -11.73
N PRO A 20 -15.19 15.52 -11.84
CA PRO A 20 -15.44 16.48 -10.76
C PRO A 20 -15.88 15.74 -9.48
N GLY A 21 -15.17 15.98 -8.38
CA GLY A 21 -15.40 15.33 -7.09
C GLY A 21 -14.63 14.03 -6.84
N SER A 22 -13.94 13.46 -7.84
CA SER A 22 -13.15 12.23 -7.65
C SER A 22 -11.97 12.41 -6.70
N LEU A 23 -11.38 13.60 -6.65
CA LEU A 23 -10.28 13.93 -5.75
C LEU A 23 -10.73 13.84 -4.28
N TYR A 24 -11.94 14.31 -3.98
CA TYR A 24 -12.48 14.26 -2.62
C TYR A 24 -12.83 12.83 -2.21
N ALA A 25 -13.55 12.09 -3.07
CA ALA A 25 -13.86 10.69 -2.80
C ALA A 25 -12.59 9.82 -2.69
N GLY A 26 -11.63 10.02 -3.59
CA GLY A 26 -10.38 9.27 -3.63
C GLY A 26 -9.49 9.49 -2.41
N THR A 27 -9.37 10.73 -1.92
CA THR A 27 -8.58 11.04 -0.73
C THR A 27 -9.22 10.51 0.55
N ILE A 28 -10.55 10.52 0.67
CA ILE A 28 -11.27 9.89 1.80
C ILE A 28 -10.99 8.38 1.82
N VAL A 29 -11.17 7.70 0.69
CA VAL A 29 -10.92 6.26 0.57
C VAL A 29 -9.46 5.95 0.91
N ALA A 30 -8.51 6.67 0.29
CA ALA A 30 -7.09 6.47 0.56
C ALA A 30 -6.74 6.71 2.04
N GLY A 31 -7.28 7.75 2.67
CA GLY A 31 -7.04 8.08 4.07
C GLY A 31 -7.53 6.99 5.03
N ILE A 32 -8.74 6.48 4.85
CA ILE A 32 -9.31 5.42 5.70
C ILE A 32 -8.44 4.17 5.63
N PHE A 33 -8.09 3.72 4.41
CA PHE A 33 -7.32 2.50 4.24
C PHE A 33 -5.85 2.66 4.61
N TYR A 34 -5.26 3.82 4.40
CA TYR A 34 -3.91 4.12 4.88
C TYR A 34 -3.84 4.12 6.41
N GLY A 35 -4.82 4.73 7.08
CA GLY A 35 -4.93 4.68 8.54
C GLY A 35 -5.05 3.26 9.07
N SER A 36 -5.83 2.40 8.39
CA SER A 36 -5.93 0.98 8.77
C SER A 36 -4.60 0.23 8.68
N GLN A 37 -3.73 0.58 7.71
CA GLN A 37 -2.42 -0.05 7.56
C GLN A 37 -1.49 0.28 8.71
N LEU A 38 -1.54 1.52 9.24
CA LEU A 38 -0.73 1.93 10.39
C LEU A 38 -1.04 1.11 11.64
N SER A 39 -2.29 0.68 11.83
CA SER A 39 -2.67 -0.20 12.95
C SER A 39 -2.38 -1.67 12.67
N LEU A 40 -2.64 -2.14 11.45
CA LEU A 40 -2.47 -3.56 11.12
C LEU A 40 -1.01 -3.99 11.09
N MET A 41 -0.09 -3.12 10.64
CA MET A 41 1.32 -3.44 10.50
C MET A 41 2.00 -3.83 11.84
N PRO A 42 1.89 -3.04 12.93
CA PRO A 42 2.48 -3.42 14.22
C PRO A 42 1.78 -4.63 14.86
N THR A 43 0.46 -4.82 14.65
CA THR A 43 -0.25 -6.01 15.15
C THR A 43 0.25 -7.29 14.49
N ILE A 44 0.40 -7.30 13.17
CA ILE A 44 0.89 -8.48 12.44
C ILE A 44 2.36 -8.75 12.82
N ALA A 45 3.17 -7.71 12.95
CA ALA A 45 4.58 -7.87 13.34
C ALA A 45 4.71 -8.44 14.76
N SER A 46 3.88 -8.00 15.72
CA SER A 46 3.93 -8.53 17.09
C SER A 46 3.42 -9.97 17.19
N GLU A 47 2.46 -10.39 16.35
CA GLU A 47 2.00 -11.78 16.27
C GLU A 47 3.04 -12.71 15.64
N ILE A 48 3.74 -12.27 14.58
CA ILE A 48 4.70 -13.12 13.84
C ILE A 48 6.03 -13.24 14.57
N PHE A 49 6.58 -12.11 15.04
CA PHE A 49 7.94 -12.06 15.60
C PHE A 49 7.98 -12.01 17.12
N GLY A 50 6.84 -11.79 17.77
CA GLY A 50 6.76 -11.57 19.21
C GLY A 50 7.21 -10.16 19.62
N VAL A 51 7.02 -9.85 20.90
CA VAL A 51 7.23 -8.49 21.45
C VAL A 51 8.67 -8.18 21.84
N VAL A 52 9.53 -9.19 21.96
CA VAL A 52 10.88 -9.06 22.55
C VAL A 52 11.77 -8.10 21.75
N ASN A 53 11.75 -8.20 20.42
CA ASN A 53 12.55 -7.35 19.52
C ASN A 53 11.69 -6.43 18.64
N MET A 54 10.48 -6.09 19.10
CA MET A 54 9.49 -5.36 18.31
C MET A 54 10.01 -3.99 17.83
N GLY A 55 10.79 -3.29 18.66
CA GLY A 55 11.37 -1.98 18.33
C GLY A 55 12.27 -2.03 17.10
N THR A 56 13.17 -3.02 17.01
CA THR A 56 14.07 -3.19 15.86
C THR A 56 13.30 -3.51 14.58
N ILE A 57 12.35 -4.45 14.66
CA ILE A 57 11.54 -4.88 13.52
C ILE A 57 10.70 -3.71 13.00
N PHE A 58 10.04 -2.99 13.89
CA PHE A 58 9.20 -1.86 13.51
C PHE A 58 10.03 -0.71 12.91
N ASN A 59 11.25 -0.47 13.41
CA ASN A 59 12.14 0.53 12.83
C ASN A 59 12.59 0.13 11.41
N THR A 60 12.91 -1.15 11.17
CA THR A 60 13.21 -1.64 9.81
C THR A 60 12.02 -1.48 8.86
N ILE A 61 10.81 -1.78 9.32
CA ILE A 61 9.59 -1.57 8.52
C ILE A 61 9.38 -0.07 8.24
N THR A 62 9.57 0.78 9.24
CA THR A 62 9.39 2.23 9.10
C THR A 62 10.43 2.82 8.16
N ALA A 63 11.66 2.30 8.14
CA ALA A 63 12.72 2.71 7.22
C ALA A 63 12.40 2.42 5.75
N ALA A 64 11.53 1.46 5.46
CA ALA A 64 11.04 1.24 4.09
C ALA A 64 10.19 2.42 3.56
N GLY A 65 9.52 3.16 4.46
CA GLY A 65 8.72 4.34 4.12
C GLY A 65 9.51 5.45 3.41
N PRO A 66 10.56 6.02 4.02
CA PRO A 66 11.39 7.05 3.40
C PRO A 66 12.12 6.56 2.15
N VAL A 67 12.58 5.30 2.12
CA VAL A 67 13.21 4.71 0.92
C VAL A 67 12.21 4.66 -0.24
N GLY A 68 11.00 4.17 0.01
CA GLY A 68 9.93 4.11 -1.00
C GLY A 68 9.50 5.50 -1.47
N SER A 69 9.33 6.45 -0.54
CA SER A 69 8.99 7.84 -0.86
C SER A 69 10.07 8.50 -1.72
N TYR A 70 11.35 8.28 -1.40
CA TYR A 70 12.44 8.83 -2.19
C TYR A 70 12.44 8.29 -3.63
N VAL A 71 12.34 6.97 -3.80
CA VAL A 71 12.35 6.36 -5.13
C VAL A 71 11.11 6.75 -5.94
N LEU A 72 9.91 6.64 -5.36
CA LEU A 72 8.67 6.87 -6.11
C LEU A 72 8.36 8.36 -6.27
N SER A 73 8.52 9.17 -5.23
CA SER A 73 8.16 10.59 -5.27
C SER A 73 9.26 11.42 -5.93
N VAL A 74 10.52 11.25 -5.51
CA VAL A 74 11.60 12.12 -6.01
C VAL A 74 12.10 11.65 -7.37
N LEU A 75 12.44 10.37 -7.53
CA LEU A 75 13.03 9.90 -8.78
C LEU A 75 11.97 9.69 -9.87
N VAL A 76 10.85 9.03 -9.56
CA VAL A 76 9.85 8.70 -10.59
C VAL A 76 8.92 9.88 -10.86
N VAL A 77 8.20 10.38 -9.85
CA VAL A 77 7.25 11.48 -10.05
C VAL A 77 7.97 12.78 -10.42
N GLY A 78 9.10 13.09 -9.79
CA GLY A 78 9.92 14.26 -10.14
C GLY A 78 10.39 14.24 -11.60
N TYR A 79 10.95 13.13 -12.07
CA TYR A 79 11.41 13.00 -13.46
C TYR A 79 10.29 13.15 -14.49
N ILE A 80 9.12 12.56 -14.21
CA ILE A 80 7.94 12.67 -15.09
C ILE A 80 7.43 14.10 -15.11
N TYR A 81 7.35 14.76 -13.95
CA TYR A 81 6.92 16.14 -13.86
C TYR A 81 7.85 17.09 -14.63
N ASP A 82 9.16 16.96 -14.47
CA ASP A 82 10.15 17.78 -15.17
C ASP A 82 10.08 17.59 -16.69
N LYS A 83 9.85 16.34 -17.14
CA LYS A 83 9.67 16.03 -18.56
C LYS A 83 8.42 16.68 -19.15
N GLU A 84 7.29 16.65 -18.45
CA GLU A 84 6.04 17.28 -18.89
C GLU A 84 6.10 18.82 -18.79
N ALA A 85 6.80 19.36 -17.78
CA ALA A 85 6.97 20.81 -17.59
C ALA A 85 7.94 21.46 -18.59
N SER A 86 8.72 20.68 -19.33
CA SER A 86 9.65 21.17 -20.35
C SER A 86 8.95 21.63 -21.66
N GLY A 87 7.64 21.37 -21.80
CA GLY A 87 6.92 21.48 -23.07
C GLY A 87 6.35 22.87 -23.44
N GLU A 88 5.88 23.67 -22.49
CA GLU A 88 5.34 25.02 -22.75
C GLU A 88 5.11 25.72 -21.39
N GLY A 89 6.12 26.44 -20.89
CA GLY A 89 6.11 27.07 -19.57
C GLY A 89 6.42 26.06 -18.47
N ASN A 90 7.39 26.40 -17.61
CA ASN A 90 8.00 25.55 -16.57
C ASN A 90 7.02 24.99 -15.48
N THR A 91 5.70 25.00 -15.71
CA THR A 91 4.68 24.56 -14.76
C THR A 91 3.54 23.83 -15.47
N CYS A 92 3.39 22.54 -15.17
CA CYS A 92 2.29 21.71 -15.66
C CYS A 92 1.30 21.50 -14.50
N THR A 93 0.13 22.15 -14.58
CA THR A 93 -0.87 22.14 -13.49
C THR A 93 -2.17 21.51 -13.95
N GLY A 94 -2.76 20.68 -13.09
CA GLY A 94 -4.06 20.06 -13.32
C GLY A 94 -4.03 18.55 -13.50
N VAL A 95 -5.23 18.00 -13.68
CA VAL A 95 -5.51 16.55 -13.68
C VAL A 95 -4.66 15.81 -14.71
N ARG A 96 -4.47 16.38 -15.91
CA ARG A 96 -3.70 15.73 -16.99
C ARG A 96 -2.24 15.49 -16.63
N CYS A 97 -1.63 16.38 -15.83
CA CYS A 97 -0.25 16.24 -15.39
C CYS A 97 -0.09 15.16 -14.31
N PHE A 98 -1.01 15.16 -13.34
CA PHE A 98 -0.96 14.25 -12.20
C PHE A 98 -1.53 12.86 -12.48
N MET A 99 -2.34 12.71 -13.54
CA MET A 99 -2.95 11.44 -13.92
C MET A 99 -1.91 10.33 -14.12
N LEU A 100 -0.79 10.63 -14.78
CA LEU A 100 0.31 9.69 -14.96
C LEU A 100 0.88 9.21 -13.61
N SER A 101 1.15 10.13 -12.70
CA SER A 101 1.66 9.82 -11.36
C SER A 101 0.67 8.95 -10.58
N PHE A 102 -0.63 9.25 -10.63
CA PHE A 102 -1.66 8.45 -9.96
C PHE A 102 -1.81 7.05 -10.59
N ILE A 103 -1.65 6.91 -11.90
CA ILE A 103 -1.65 5.60 -12.58
C ILE A 103 -0.45 4.76 -12.13
N ILE A 104 0.74 5.36 -12.04
CA ILE A 104 1.94 4.65 -11.56
C ILE A 104 1.74 4.18 -10.12
N MET A 105 1.24 5.05 -9.25
CA MET A 105 0.92 4.69 -7.87
C MET A 105 -0.16 3.60 -7.77
N ALA A 106 -1.18 3.65 -8.63
CA ALA A 106 -2.18 2.59 -8.75
C ALA A 106 -1.54 1.26 -9.19
N GLY A 107 -0.60 1.29 -10.14
CA GLY A 107 0.15 0.12 -10.57
C GLY A 107 1.02 -0.48 -9.45
N VAL A 108 1.77 0.34 -8.73
CA VAL A 108 2.62 -0.09 -7.60
C VAL A 108 1.78 -0.71 -6.50
N THR A 109 0.66 -0.09 -6.14
CA THR A 109 -0.26 -0.60 -5.09
C THR A 109 -0.95 -1.90 -5.51
N LEU A 110 -1.30 -2.05 -6.80
CA LEU A 110 -1.85 -3.29 -7.35
C LEU A 110 -0.82 -4.42 -7.36
N ALA A 111 0.43 -4.15 -7.76
CA ALA A 111 1.52 -5.11 -7.66
C ALA A 111 1.76 -5.54 -6.21
N GLY A 112 1.77 -4.59 -5.26
CA GLY A 112 1.85 -4.87 -3.83
C GLY A 112 0.70 -5.76 -3.34
N SER A 113 -0.53 -5.50 -3.80
CA SER A 113 -1.69 -6.35 -3.50
C SER A 113 -1.52 -7.77 -4.03
N LEU A 114 -1.07 -7.94 -5.28
CA LEU A 114 -0.81 -9.26 -5.87
C LEU A 114 0.25 -10.03 -5.10
N VAL A 115 1.35 -9.39 -4.70
CA VAL A 115 2.39 -10.00 -3.87
C VAL A 115 1.80 -10.43 -2.52
N ALA A 116 0.98 -9.58 -1.88
CA ALA A 116 0.33 -9.90 -0.62
C ALA A 116 -0.68 -11.05 -0.75
N VAL A 117 -1.44 -11.13 -1.86
CA VAL A 117 -2.32 -12.27 -2.16
C VAL A 117 -1.52 -13.54 -2.40
N CYS A 118 -0.43 -13.47 -3.18
CA CYS A 118 0.45 -14.62 -3.42
C CYS A 118 1.03 -15.15 -2.10
N LEU A 119 1.54 -14.26 -1.25
CA LEU A 119 2.05 -14.60 0.07
C LEU A 119 0.94 -15.20 0.95
N TYR A 120 -0.26 -14.64 0.92
CA TYR A 120 -1.42 -15.18 1.63
C TYR A 120 -1.74 -16.61 1.16
N LEU A 121 -1.80 -16.87 -0.15
CA LEU A 121 -2.10 -18.20 -0.68
C LEU A 121 -1.02 -19.22 -0.30
N ARG A 122 0.26 -18.82 -0.31
CA ARG A 122 1.37 -19.67 0.13
C ARG A 122 1.30 -19.96 1.63
N THR A 123 0.99 -18.96 2.45
CA THR A 123 0.90 -19.10 3.91
C THR A 123 -0.39 -19.77 4.35
N LYS A 124 -1.50 -19.65 3.60
CA LYS A 124 -2.81 -20.26 3.91
C LYS A 124 -2.68 -21.76 4.14
N SER A 125 -1.92 -22.45 3.30
CA SER A 125 -1.70 -23.90 3.43
C SER A 125 -0.91 -24.29 4.70
N PHE A 126 -0.11 -23.38 5.25
CA PHE A 126 0.54 -23.56 6.55
C PHE A 126 -0.42 -23.20 7.70
N TYR A 127 -1.12 -22.07 7.59
CA TYR A 127 -2.04 -21.57 8.61
C TYR A 127 -3.22 -22.53 8.84
N GLU A 128 -3.75 -23.13 7.77
CA GLU A 128 -4.84 -24.12 7.84
C GLU A 128 -4.39 -25.37 8.62
N ARG A 129 -3.14 -25.83 8.44
CA ARG A 129 -2.58 -26.93 9.23
C ARG A 129 -2.38 -26.58 10.70
N VAL A 130 -1.98 -25.34 11.00
CA VAL A 130 -1.79 -24.87 12.39
C VAL A 130 -3.14 -24.64 13.08
N ILE A 131 -4.12 -24.02 12.41
CA ILE A 131 -5.49 -23.81 12.92
C ILE A 131 -6.17 -25.15 13.17
N LEU A 132 -6.13 -26.09 12.22
CA LEU A 132 -6.72 -27.42 12.40
C LEU A 132 -6.11 -28.17 13.59
N ARG A 133 -4.78 -28.05 13.79
CA ARG A 133 -4.13 -28.61 14.99
C ARG A 133 -4.61 -27.97 16.28
N ARG A 134 -4.73 -26.62 16.32
CA ARG A 134 -5.24 -25.92 17.51
C ARG A 134 -6.71 -26.27 17.81
N LEU A 135 -7.57 -26.32 16.80
CA LEU A 135 -8.96 -26.73 16.94
C LEU A 135 -9.09 -28.15 17.48
N ARG A 136 -8.24 -29.07 17.01
CA ARG A 136 -8.20 -30.46 17.51
C ARG A 136 -7.75 -30.56 18.96
N GLN A 137 -6.80 -29.73 19.39
CA GLN A 137 -6.37 -29.65 20.78
C GLN A 137 -7.47 -29.07 21.68
N SER A 138 -8.17 -28.02 21.25
CA SER A 138 -9.31 -27.47 21.99
C SER A 138 -10.53 -28.40 22.06
N SER A 139 -10.71 -29.31 21.11
CA SER A 139 -11.77 -30.32 21.18
C SER A 139 -11.43 -31.54 22.05
N SER A 140 -10.18 -31.67 22.47
CA SER A 140 -9.69 -32.79 23.31
C SER A 140 -9.60 -32.41 24.79
N GLN A 141 -10.03 -31.20 25.15
CA GLN A 141 -10.08 -30.65 26.50
C GLN A 141 -11.54 -30.37 26.85
#